data_AF-A0A2R8MEU5-F1
#
_entry.id   AF-A0A2R8MEU5-F1
#
_cell.length_a   1.000
_cell.length_b   1.000
_cell.length_c   1.000
_cell.angle_alpha   90.00
_cell.angle_beta   90.00
_cell.angle_gamma   90.00
#
_symmetry.space_group_name_H-M   'P 1'
#
loop_
_entity.id
_entity.type
_entity.pdbx_description
1 polymer ?
#
loop_
_entity_poly.entity_id
_entity_poly.type
_entity_poly.pdbx_seq_one_letter_code
_entity_poly.pdbx_strand_id
1 'polypeptide(L)'
;MAPPSRRECPSPSWRFPGLLLAALVLLRSSCSEKVCHYIPNPLHGEAILANGSYSFGNQLHFICNDGYYLIGKEILYCELKGSDAVWSGRPPICQKILCKPPPKINNGKHTFSDVEVFEYLDAVTYSCDPAPGPDPFSLIGESTIYCRDNSLWSDDAPECKVVKCRFPVIENGKQIAGFGKKFYYKATVIFECDKGFHIIGSDTIVCNSNSTWDPPVPKCAKELPPSSTKPPTLSHSVSTSPTTVSPTSSVSGPRPTYKPPVSRYPGYPNPDEGMLNSLDEWAIALIVIAIFVGVAIISFGLHRYLQRRKKKGTYLTDETHREVNFTSL
;
A
#
# COMPACT_ATOMS: atom_id res chain seq x y z
N MET A 1 7.68 -28.85 -10.60
CA MET A 1 8.09 -30.24 -10.31
C MET A 1 7.62 -30.60 -8.91
N ALA A 2 7.04 -31.78 -8.72
CA ALA A 2 6.79 -32.33 -7.38
C ALA A 2 8.15 -32.71 -6.72
N PRO A 3 8.30 -32.58 -5.39
CA PRO A 3 9.55 -32.96 -4.74
C PRO A 3 9.81 -34.47 -4.89
N PRO A 4 11.06 -34.90 -5.12
CA PRO A 4 11.39 -36.32 -5.12
C PRO A 4 11.11 -36.91 -3.73
N SER A 5 10.49 -38.10 -3.69
CA SER A 5 10.15 -38.78 -2.45
C SER A 5 11.41 -39.06 -1.63
N ARG A 6 11.50 -38.55 -0.40
CA ARG A 6 12.52 -38.98 0.56
C ARG A 6 12.30 -40.47 0.85
N ARG A 7 13.34 -41.29 0.68
CA ARG A 7 13.36 -42.61 1.30
C ARG A 7 14.00 -42.43 2.67
N GLU A 8 13.22 -42.60 3.72
CA GLU A 8 13.73 -42.60 5.10
C GLU A 8 14.57 -43.87 5.31
N CYS A 9 15.80 -43.75 5.83
CA CYS A 9 16.56 -44.93 6.25
C CYS A 9 15.74 -45.62 7.38
N PRO A 10 15.61 -46.96 7.39
CA PRO A 10 14.80 -47.67 8.38
C PRO A 10 15.33 -47.46 9.80
N SER A 11 14.49 -46.95 10.70
CA SER A 11 14.79 -46.74 12.12
C SER A 11 14.85 -48.07 12.90
N PRO A 12 15.55 -48.14 14.06
CA PRO A 12 15.65 -49.37 14.85
C PRO A 12 14.30 -49.73 15.48
N SER A 13 13.61 -50.76 15.00
CA SER A 13 12.68 -51.50 15.85
C SER A 13 13.50 -52.50 16.68
N TRP A 14 13.65 -52.21 17.97
CA TRP A 14 14.30 -53.11 18.92
C TRP A 14 13.38 -54.31 19.17
N ARG A 15 13.56 -55.40 18.42
CA ARG A 15 13.16 -56.78 18.77
C ARG A 15 13.46 -57.75 17.62
N PHE A 16 14.70 -58.22 17.45
CA PHE A 16 14.94 -59.53 16.80
C PHE A 16 16.23 -60.19 17.32
N PRO A 17 16.25 -61.53 17.52
CA PRO A 17 17.37 -62.23 18.15
C PRO A 17 18.49 -62.61 17.16
N GLY A 18 19.74 -62.41 17.60
CA GLY A 18 20.84 -63.35 17.39
C GLY A 18 21.63 -63.31 16.07
N LEU A 19 20.99 -63.46 14.90
CA LEU A 19 21.73 -63.74 13.64
C LEU A 19 21.31 -62.89 12.44
N LEU A 20 20.18 -62.16 12.51
CA LEU A 20 19.83 -61.10 11.55
C LEU A 20 20.54 -59.77 11.85
N LEU A 21 21.16 -59.64 13.03
CA LEU A 21 21.83 -58.42 13.47
C LEU A 21 23.04 -58.07 12.62
N ALA A 22 23.83 -59.03 12.12
CA ALA A 22 25.01 -58.74 11.30
C ALA A 22 24.63 -58.20 9.90
N ALA A 23 23.62 -58.78 9.24
CA ALA A 23 23.11 -58.30 7.96
C ALA A 23 22.42 -56.91 8.09
N LEU A 24 21.65 -56.70 9.16
CA LEU A 24 21.07 -55.39 9.48
C LEU A 24 22.11 -54.33 9.90
N VAL A 25 23.22 -54.74 10.52
CA VAL A 25 24.36 -53.86 10.85
C VAL A 25 25.17 -53.49 9.61
N LEU A 26 25.36 -54.41 8.65
CA LEU A 26 26.03 -54.14 7.37
C LEU A 26 25.18 -53.28 6.41
N LEU A 27 23.85 -53.45 6.43
CA LEU A 27 22.91 -52.56 5.73
C LEU A 27 22.86 -51.15 6.35
N ARG A 28 23.14 -51.01 7.65
CA ARG A 28 23.26 -49.71 8.35
C ARG A 28 24.53 -48.94 7.99
N SER A 29 25.64 -49.63 7.69
CA SER A 29 26.92 -48.97 7.37
C SER A 29 27.00 -48.36 5.97
N SER A 30 25.97 -48.51 5.12
CA SER A 30 25.99 -48.04 3.73
C SER A 30 24.95 -46.95 3.38
N CYS A 31 24.12 -46.50 4.33
CA CYS A 31 23.20 -45.36 4.14
C CYS A 31 23.95 -44.07 4.55
N SER A 32 24.78 -43.51 3.66
CA SER A 32 25.33 -42.17 3.88
C SER A 32 24.37 -41.10 3.38
N GLU A 33 24.05 -40.12 4.23
CA GLU A 33 23.25 -38.97 3.82
C GLU A 33 23.96 -38.24 2.69
N LYS A 34 23.27 -38.06 1.56
CA LYS A 34 23.81 -37.36 0.41
C LYS A 34 23.50 -35.87 0.57
N VAL A 35 24.54 -35.05 0.51
CA VAL A 35 24.50 -33.62 0.80
C VAL A 35 25.09 -32.88 -0.40
N CYS A 36 24.42 -31.82 -0.84
CA CYS A 36 24.94 -30.94 -1.88
C CYS A 36 26.07 -30.06 -1.33
N HIS A 37 26.95 -29.59 -2.21
CA HIS A 37 28.03 -28.69 -1.80
C HIS A 37 27.47 -27.38 -1.22
N TYR A 38 28.25 -26.78 -0.31
CA TYR A 38 27.95 -25.45 0.23
C TYR A 38 27.95 -24.40 -0.90
N ILE A 39 26.98 -23.49 -0.88
CA ILE A 39 26.92 -22.31 -1.74
C ILE A 39 26.98 -21.10 -0.81
N PRO A 40 27.95 -20.19 -0.97
CA PRO A 40 27.99 -18.95 -0.21
C PRO A 40 26.87 -18.00 -0.65
N ASN A 41 26.55 -17.03 0.20
CA ASN A 41 25.62 -15.96 -0.16
C ASN A 41 26.09 -15.24 -1.44
N PRO A 42 25.18 -14.97 -2.39
CA PRO A 42 25.50 -14.13 -3.53
C PRO A 42 25.84 -12.72 -3.06
N LEU A 43 26.65 -11.99 -3.84
CA LEU A 43 26.92 -10.59 -3.55
C LEU A 43 25.59 -9.80 -3.61
N HIS A 44 25.31 -9.00 -2.59
CA HIS A 44 24.05 -8.27 -2.41
C HIS A 44 22.80 -9.17 -2.34
N GLY A 45 22.93 -10.37 -1.77
CA GLY A 45 21.80 -11.23 -1.45
C GLY A 45 22.14 -12.29 -0.42
N GLU A 46 21.19 -13.17 -0.17
CA GLU A 46 21.25 -14.23 0.83
C GLU A 46 20.80 -15.57 0.24
N ALA A 47 21.44 -16.65 0.69
CA ALA A 47 21.05 -18.02 0.37
C ALA A 47 20.47 -18.68 1.63
N ILE A 48 19.16 -18.92 1.63
CA ILE A 48 18.37 -19.37 2.79
C ILE A 48 17.99 -20.85 2.61
N LEU A 49 18.36 -21.67 3.58
CA LEU A 49 17.99 -23.09 3.61
C LEU A 49 16.54 -23.26 4.06
N ALA A 50 15.65 -23.69 3.16
CA ALA A 50 14.24 -23.90 3.51
C ALA A 50 14.04 -25.01 4.55
N ASN A 51 14.95 -25.97 4.61
CA ASN A 51 14.88 -27.13 5.51
C ASN A 51 16.09 -27.24 6.46
N GLY A 52 16.87 -26.15 6.61
CA GLY A 52 18.00 -26.08 7.55
C GLY A 52 19.24 -26.93 7.21
N SER A 53 19.23 -27.71 6.13
CA SER A 53 20.40 -28.50 5.70
C SER A 53 20.52 -28.61 4.17
N TYR A 54 21.73 -28.94 3.70
CA TYR A 54 22.07 -29.14 2.29
C TYR A 54 21.71 -30.56 1.78
N SER A 55 20.93 -31.32 2.53
CA SER A 55 20.61 -32.72 2.25
C SER A 55 19.79 -32.90 0.96
N PHE A 56 19.92 -34.06 0.32
CA PHE A 56 19.10 -34.43 -0.83
C PHE A 56 17.60 -34.21 -0.57
N GLY A 57 16.92 -33.61 -1.56
CA GLY A 57 15.51 -33.25 -1.50
C GLY A 57 15.22 -31.91 -0.81
N ASN A 58 16.21 -31.27 -0.18
CA ASN A 58 16.04 -29.94 0.37
C ASN A 58 16.23 -28.84 -0.68
N GLN A 59 15.77 -27.64 -0.31
CA GLN A 59 15.77 -26.46 -1.18
C GLN A 59 16.66 -25.36 -0.59
N LEU A 60 17.31 -24.63 -1.49
CA LEU A 60 18.05 -23.41 -1.19
C LEU A 60 17.38 -22.26 -1.95
N HIS A 61 16.88 -21.29 -1.19
CA HIS A 61 16.16 -20.12 -1.67
C HIS A 61 17.13 -18.95 -1.72
N PHE A 62 17.08 -18.16 -2.78
CA PHE A 62 17.93 -16.99 -2.95
C PHE A 62 17.07 -15.73 -2.91
N ILE A 63 17.46 -14.78 -2.07
CA ILE A 63 16.80 -13.48 -1.96
C ILE A 63 17.86 -12.40 -2.20
N CYS A 64 17.53 -11.40 -3.00
CA CYS A 64 18.41 -10.25 -3.18
C CYS A 64 18.06 -9.16 -2.18
N ASN A 65 19.07 -8.39 -1.77
CA ASN A 65 18.90 -7.23 -0.91
C ASN A 65 18.06 -6.16 -1.64
N ASP A 66 17.47 -5.24 -0.88
CA ASP A 66 16.76 -4.10 -1.43
C ASP A 66 17.61 -3.32 -2.44
N GLY A 67 17.00 -2.94 -3.56
CA GLY A 67 17.70 -2.30 -4.67
C GLY A 67 18.42 -3.26 -5.62
N TYR A 68 18.22 -4.58 -5.47
CA TYR A 68 18.75 -5.61 -6.37
C TYR A 68 17.64 -6.57 -6.80
N TYR A 69 17.69 -7.02 -8.06
CA TYR A 69 16.80 -8.03 -8.60
C TYR A 69 17.55 -9.32 -8.95
N LEU A 70 16.85 -10.46 -8.85
CA LEU A 70 17.43 -11.78 -9.02
C LEU A 70 17.48 -12.20 -10.49
N ILE A 71 18.68 -12.54 -10.98
CA ILE A 71 18.90 -13.12 -12.31
C ILE A 71 19.28 -14.59 -12.15
N GLY A 72 18.37 -15.47 -12.57
CA GLY A 72 18.55 -16.92 -12.53
C GLY A 72 17.38 -17.62 -11.84
N LYS A 73 17.66 -18.77 -11.22
CA LYS A 73 16.65 -19.52 -10.46
C LYS A 73 16.62 -19.02 -9.02
N GLU A 74 15.45 -18.61 -8.55
CA GLU A 74 15.20 -18.24 -7.15
C GLU A 74 15.39 -19.43 -6.21
N ILE A 75 15.08 -20.65 -6.67
CA ILE A 75 15.16 -21.87 -5.87
C ILE A 75 16.03 -22.90 -6.58
N LEU A 76 17.02 -23.43 -5.86
CA LEU A 76 17.77 -24.63 -6.24
C LEU A 76 17.33 -25.82 -5.38
N TYR A 77 17.25 -26.98 -6.02
CA TYR A 77 16.90 -28.26 -5.39
C TYR A 77 18.15 -29.12 -5.30
N CYS A 78 18.38 -29.75 -4.15
CA CYS A 78 19.45 -30.73 -4.02
C CYS A 78 18.97 -32.06 -4.61
N GLU A 79 19.49 -32.41 -5.78
CA GLU A 79 19.05 -33.57 -6.57
C GLU A 79 20.15 -34.63 -6.66
N LEU A 80 19.77 -35.89 -6.92
CA LEU A 80 20.74 -36.95 -7.19
C LEU A 80 21.05 -37.00 -8.69
N LYS A 81 22.33 -36.88 -9.01
CA LYS A 81 22.87 -37.23 -10.33
C LYS A 81 23.73 -38.47 -10.18
N GLY A 82 23.14 -39.62 -10.50
CA GLY A 82 23.75 -40.92 -10.24
C GLY A 82 23.86 -41.17 -8.72
N SER A 83 25.07 -41.33 -8.22
CA SER A 83 25.36 -41.54 -6.80
C SER A 83 25.63 -40.25 -6.00
N ASP A 84 25.68 -39.09 -6.65
CA ASP A 84 26.11 -37.83 -6.05
C ASP A 84 24.97 -36.82 -5.93
N ALA A 85 24.95 -36.06 -4.83
CA ALA A 85 24.00 -34.97 -4.62
C ALA A 85 24.56 -33.68 -5.22
N VAL A 86 23.82 -33.08 -6.14
CA VAL A 86 24.20 -31.88 -6.89
C VAL A 86 23.01 -30.92 -6.97
N TRP A 87 23.28 -29.63 -6.91
CA TRP A 87 22.25 -28.62 -7.09
C TRP A 87 21.65 -28.65 -8.51
N SER A 88 20.35 -28.42 -8.61
CA SER A 88 19.55 -28.40 -9.85
C SER A 88 19.90 -27.26 -10.83
N GLY A 89 20.96 -26.50 -10.57
CA GLY A 89 21.35 -25.32 -11.33
C GLY A 89 22.55 -24.59 -10.72
N ARG A 90 22.90 -23.46 -11.34
CA ARG A 90 23.92 -22.54 -10.82
C ARG A 90 23.27 -21.52 -9.87
N PRO A 91 23.99 -21.00 -8.87
CA PRO A 91 23.52 -19.90 -8.04
C PRO A 91 23.14 -18.68 -8.91
N PRO A 92 22.07 -17.94 -8.56
CA PRO A 92 21.68 -16.72 -9.26
C PRO A 92 22.62 -15.56 -8.92
N ILE A 93 22.46 -14.45 -9.65
CA ILE A 93 23.19 -13.20 -9.43
C ILE A 93 22.18 -12.13 -9.02
N CYS A 94 22.50 -11.34 -8.00
CA CYS A 94 21.75 -10.15 -7.64
C CYS A 94 22.32 -8.95 -8.40
N GLN A 95 21.51 -8.36 -9.29
CA GLN A 95 21.91 -7.20 -10.08
C GLN A 95 21.21 -5.94 -9.57
N LYS A 96 21.95 -4.84 -9.48
CA LYS A 96 21.42 -3.54 -9.03
C LYS A 96 20.26 -3.12 -9.94
N ILE A 97 19.17 -2.69 -9.32
CA ILE A 97 18.01 -2.09 -10.00
C ILE A 97 18.41 -0.69 -10.43
N LEU A 98 18.34 -0.45 -11.74
CA LEU A 98 18.60 0.83 -12.37
C LEU A 98 17.55 1.07 -13.45
N CYS A 99 16.72 2.09 -13.30
CA CYS A 99 15.72 2.45 -14.30
C CYS A 99 16.31 3.39 -15.35
N LYS A 100 15.84 3.22 -16.59
CA LYS A 100 16.07 4.20 -17.65
C LYS A 100 15.21 5.44 -17.39
N PRO A 101 15.55 6.59 -17.98
CA PRO A 101 14.76 7.81 -17.83
C PRO A 101 13.31 7.55 -18.27
N PRO A 102 12.33 8.06 -17.52
CA PRO A 102 10.94 7.80 -17.84
C PRO A 102 10.54 8.54 -19.13
N PRO A 103 9.47 8.11 -19.82
CA PRO A 103 9.08 8.71 -21.09
C PRO A 103 8.75 10.19 -20.98
N LYS A 104 9.17 10.98 -21.97
CA LYS A 104 8.68 12.35 -22.15
C LYS A 104 7.23 12.31 -22.63
N ILE A 105 6.40 13.20 -22.11
CA ILE A 105 4.97 13.29 -22.44
C ILE A 105 4.68 14.57 -23.23
N ASN A 106 3.62 14.55 -24.04
CA ASN A 106 3.18 15.76 -24.73
C ASN A 106 2.53 16.74 -23.75
N ASN A 107 2.74 18.04 -23.96
CA ASN A 107 2.16 19.12 -23.14
C ASN A 107 2.48 19.01 -21.64
N GLY A 108 3.62 18.42 -21.30
CA GLY A 108 4.05 18.25 -19.93
C GLY A 108 5.52 17.92 -19.83
N LYS A 109 5.99 17.92 -18.59
CA LYS A 109 7.38 17.68 -18.23
C LYS A 109 7.44 16.93 -16.92
N HIS A 110 8.61 16.40 -16.60
CA HIS A 110 8.87 15.73 -15.34
C HIS A 110 10.13 16.26 -14.67
N THR A 111 10.24 16.04 -13.36
CA THR A 111 11.45 16.34 -12.59
C THR A 111 12.63 15.50 -13.08
N PHE A 112 13.85 16.03 -12.95
CA PHE A 112 15.10 15.32 -13.29
C PHE A 112 15.18 14.87 -14.77
N SER A 113 14.71 15.70 -15.70
CA SER A 113 14.70 15.41 -17.15
C SER A 113 16.07 15.13 -17.77
N ASP A 114 17.13 15.58 -17.10
CA ASP A 114 18.51 15.49 -17.58
C ASP A 114 19.28 14.30 -16.95
N VAL A 115 18.63 13.54 -16.07
CA VAL A 115 19.23 12.37 -15.42
C VAL A 115 19.06 11.14 -16.31
N GLU A 116 20.16 10.43 -16.57
CA GLU A 116 20.18 9.27 -17.47
C GLU A 116 19.96 7.92 -16.77
N VAL A 117 20.14 7.87 -15.45
CA VAL A 117 20.04 6.63 -14.67
C VAL A 117 19.38 6.94 -13.33
N PHE A 118 18.35 6.16 -12.99
CA PHE A 118 17.61 6.27 -11.74
C PHE A 118 17.83 5.04 -10.89
N GLU A 119 18.07 5.23 -9.60
CA GLU A 119 18.26 4.16 -8.62
C GLU A 119 16.91 3.67 -8.07
N TYR A 120 16.94 2.53 -7.38
CA TYR A 120 15.74 1.95 -6.76
C TYR A 120 15.05 2.96 -5.82
N LEU A 121 13.72 3.06 -5.96
CA LEU A 121 12.83 4.01 -5.28
C LEU A 121 13.01 5.49 -5.63
N ASP A 122 13.91 5.84 -6.56
CA ASP A 122 13.93 7.19 -7.10
C ASP A 122 12.55 7.54 -7.69
N ALA A 123 12.09 8.75 -7.40
CA ALA A 123 10.77 9.23 -7.77
C ALA A 123 10.87 10.36 -8.80
N VAL A 124 10.03 10.27 -9.81
CA VAL A 124 9.87 11.32 -10.82
C VAL A 124 8.43 11.80 -10.79
N THR A 125 8.25 13.12 -10.75
CA THR A 125 6.93 13.76 -10.73
C THR A 125 6.69 14.52 -12.03
N TYR A 126 5.57 14.19 -12.68
CA TYR A 126 5.07 14.82 -13.89
C TYR A 126 4.20 16.04 -13.56
N SER A 127 4.22 17.00 -14.48
CA SER A 127 3.41 18.20 -14.45
C SER A 127 3.03 18.60 -15.87
N CYS A 128 1.81 19.11 -16.05
CA CYS A 128 1.40 19.63 -17.35
C CYS A 128 1.93 21.05 -17.56
N ASP A 129 2.30 21.35 -18.80
CA ASP A 129 2.64 22.70 -19.21
C ASP A 129 1.39 23.60 -19.23
N PRO A 130 1.55 24.93 -19.20
CA PRO A 130 0.44 25.84 -19.42
C PRO A 130 -0.25 25.57 -20.75
N ALA A 131 -1.58 25.47 -20.74
CA ALA A 131 -2.33 25.25 -21.96
C ALA A 131 -2.34 26.51 -22.85
N PRO A 132 -2.23 26.36 -24.18
CA PRO A 132 -2.31 27.50 -25.10
C PRO A 132 -3.73 28.05 -25.26
N GLY A 133 -4.74 27.27 -24.86
CA GLY A 133 -6.17 27.61 -24.98
C GLY A 133 -6.80 28.09 -23.66
N PRO A 134 -8.12 28.38 -23.68
CA PRO A 134 -8.85 28.89 -22.52
C PRO A 134 -9.14 27.83 -21.44
N ASP A 135 -8.85 26.56 -21.74
CA ASP A 135 -9.09 25.43 -20.85
C ASP A 135 -7.74 24.76 -20.54
N PRO A 136 -7.41 24.54 -19.25
CA PRO A 136 -6.12 23.99 -18.82
C PRO A 136 -5.98 22.50 -19.21
N PHE A 137 -4.74 22.03 -19.32
CA PHE A 137 -4.46 20.61 -19.38
C PHE A 137 -4.68 19.98 -18.00
N SER A 138 -5.27 18.79 -18.00
CA SER A 138 -5.41 17.91 -16.85
C SER A 138 -4.40 16.77 -16.97
N LEU A 139 -3.75 16.41 -15.85
CA LEU A 139 -2.87 15.25 -15.77
C LEU A 139 -3.72 14.00 -15.52
N ILE A 140 -3.66 13.05 -16.45
CA ILE A 140 -4.44 11.81 -16.44
C ILE A 140 -3.50 10.64 -16.21
N GLY A 141 -3.62 10.00 -15.04
CA GLY A 141 -2.73 8.94 -14.57
C GLY A 141 -2.10 9.30 -13.23
N GLU A 142 -1.12 8.52 -12.80
CA GLU A 142 -0.33 8.82 -11.61
C GLU A 142 0.66 9.96 -11.89
N SER A 143 0.67 10.98 -11.02
CA SER A 143 1.55 12.13 -11.20
C SER A 143 2.99 11.83 -10.79
N THR A 144 3.20 10.84 -9.93
CA THR A 144 4.52 10.47 -9.42
C THR A 144 4.73 8.98 -9.58
N ILE A 145 5.82 8.61 -10.26
CA ILE A 145 6.20 7.23 -10.51
C ILE A 145 7.56 6.94 -9.88
N TYR A 146 7.79 5.68 -9.51
CA TYR A 146 8.97 5.26 -8.77
C TYR A 146 9.74 4.19 -9.54
N CYS A 147 11.06 4.22 -9.48
CA CYS A 147 11.87 3.11 -9.99
C CYS A 147 11.68 1.88 -9.09
N ARG A 148 11.12 0.82 -9.66
CA ARG A 148 10.74 -0.42 -8.98
C ARG A 148 11.62 -1.59 -9.44
N ASP A 149 11.28 -2.76 -8.92
CA ASP A 149 11.93 -4.02 -9.25
C ASP A 149 11.98 -4.26 -10.76
N ASN A 150 12.98 -5.03 -11.19
CA ASN A 150 13.24 -5.35 -12.59
C ASN A 150 13.54 -4.13 -13.49
N SER A 151 14.03 -3.03 -12.92
CA SER A 151 14.41 -1.82 -13.69
C SER A 151 13.24 -1.18 -14.46
N LEU A 152 12.02 -1.28 -13.91
CA LEU A 152 10.81 -0.68 -14.48
C LEU A 152 10.24 0.40 -13.57
N TRP A 153 9.54 1.36 -14.16
CA TRP A 153 8.77 2.35 -13.40
C TRP A 153 7.50 1.70 -12.81
N SER A 154 7.03 2.22 -11.69
CA SER A 154 5.85 1.70 -10.98
C SER A 154 4.58 1.73 -11.83
N ASP A 155 4.45 2.75 -12.69
CA ASP A 155 3.27 3.02 -13.50
C ASP A 155 3.71 3.59 -14.86
N ASP A 156 2.78 3.57 -15.82
CA ASP A 156 2.96 4.21 -17.12
C ASP A 156 2.98 5.75 -16.98
N ALA A 157 3.66 6.42 -17.91
CA ALA A 157 3.72 7.88 -17.92
C ALA A 157 2.30 8.48 -18.12
N PRO A 158 1.92 9.52 -17.36
CA PRO A 158 0.60 10.11 -17.45
C PRO A 158 0.41 10.93 -18.74
N GLU A 159 -0.84 11.22 -19.07
CA GLU A 159 -1.18 12.08 -20.21
C GLU A 159 -1.56 13.50 -19.75
N CYS A 160 -1.06 14.51 -20.44
CA CYS A 160 -1.53 15.89 -20.30
C CYS A 160 -2.44 16.27 -21.47
N LYS A 161 -3.74 16.38 -21.19
CA LYS A 161 -4.76 16.73 -22.18
C LYS A 161 -5.89 17.55 -21.58
N VAL A 162 -6.62 18.28 -22.41
CA VAL A 162 -7.80 19.01 -21.96
C VAL A 162 -8.91 18.00 -21.68
N VAL A 163 -9.38 17.97 -20.44
CA VAL A 163 -10.55 17.20 -20.02
C VAL A 163 -11.58 18.18 -19.51
N LYS A 164 -12.74 18.22 -20.15
CA LYS A 164 -13.80 19.16 -19.80
C LYS A 164 -15.16 18.55 -20.03
N CYS A 165 -15.86 18.25 -18.94
CA CYS A 165 -17.20 17.72 -19.00
C CYS A 165 -18.21 18.85 -19.27
N ARG A 166 -19.30 18.49 -19.98
CA ARG A 166 -20.41 19.41 -20.23
C ARG A 166 -21.09 19.78 -18.92
N PHE A 167 -21.66 20.98 -18.86
CA PHE A 167 -22.49 21.39 -17.73
C PHE A 167 -23.64 20.37 -17.55
N PRO A 168 -23.76 19.70 -16.39
CA PRO A 168 -24.78 18.69 -16.19
C PRO A 168 -26.12 19.37 -15.90
N VAL A 169 -27.14 19.01 -16.68
CA VAL A 169 -28.50 19.53 -16.54
C VAL A 169 -29.38 18.41 -15.99
N ILE A 170 -30.08 18.70 -14.89
CA ILE A 170 -31.05 17.80 -14.27
C ILE A 170 -32.40 18.50 -14.24
N GLU A 171 -33.43 17.86 -14.80
CA GLU A 171 -34.80 18.36 -14.74
C GLU A 171 -35.47 17.90 -13.44
N ASN A 172 -36.25 18.76 -12.80
CA ASN A 172 -36.91 18.50 -11.51
C ASN A 172 -35.92 18.09 -10.40
N GLY A 173 -34.75 18.72 -10.43
CA GLY A 173 -33.71 18.58 -9.43
C GLY A 173 -32.76 19.76 -9.48
N LYS A 174 -31.83 19.79 -8.55
CA LYS A 174 -30.85 20.87 -8.38
C LYS A 174 -29.49 20.30 -8.01
N GLN A 175 -28.46 21.01 -8.42
CA GLN A 175 -27.11 20.78 -7.93
C GLN A 175 -27.00 21.29 -6.49
N ILE A 176 -26.48 20.47 -5.59
CA ILE A 176 -26.29 20.84 -4.17
C ILE A 176 -24.81 20.98 -3.79
N ALA A 177 -23.88 20.44 -4.61
CA ALA A 177 -22.45 20.60 -4.42
C ALA A 177 -21.67 20.60 -5.74
N GLY A 178 -20.44 21.13 -5.71
CA GLY A 178 -19.55 21.16 -6.88
C GLY A 178 -19.85 22.28 -7.87
N PHE A 179 -20.35 23.42 -7.42
CA PHE A 179 -20.80 24.52 -8.30
C PHE A 179 -19.68 25.09 -9.16
N GLY A 180 -19.96 25.34 -10.44
CA GLY A 180 -19.01 25.94 -11.36
C GLY A 180 -19.58 26.09 -12.77
N LYS A 181 -18.94 26.93 -13.59
CA LYS A 181 -19.28 27.08 -15.02
C LYS A 181 -18.50 26.13 -15.92
N LYS A 182 -17.41 25.54 -15.41
CA LYS A 182 -16.52 24.63 -16.12
C LYS A 182 -16.17 23.48 -15.19
N PHE A 183 -16.20 22.25 -15.71
CA PHE A 183 -15.93 21.03 -14.96
C PHE A 183 -14.77 20.30 -15.63
N TYR A 184 -13.62 20.27 -14.94
CA TYR A 184 -12.42 19.59 -15.44
C TYR A 184 -12.28 18.20 -14.81
N TYR A 185 -11.21 17.48 -15.14
CA TYR A 185 -10.96 16.14 -14.63
C TYR A 185 -11.11 16.04 -13.10
N LYS A 186 -11.76 14.96 -12.63
CA LYS A 186 -12.11 14.71 -11.21
C LYS A 186 -13.05 15.73 -10.56
N ALA A 187 -13.58 16.72 -11.30
CA ALA A 187 -14.64 17.57 -10.78
C ALA A 187 -15.84 16.70 -10.38
N THR A 188 -16.35 16.92 -9.18
CA THR A 188 -17.44 16.12 -8.60
C THR A 188 -18.66 17.00 -8.41
N VAL A 189 -19.82 16.50 -8.83
CA VAL A 189 -21.11 17.20 -8.75
C VAL A 189 -22.11 16.30 -8.05
N ILE A 190 -22.87 16.89 -7.11
CA ILE A 190 -23.90 16.19 -6.35
C ILE A 190 -25.26 16.83 -6.61
N PHE A 191 -26.29 15.99 -6.78
CA PHE A 191 -27.66 16.40 -7.07
C PHE A 191 -28.64 16.00 -5.98
N GLU A 192 -29.73 16.76 -5.92
CA GLU A 192 -30.92 16.44 -5.14
C GLU A 192 -32.15 16.67 -6.04
N CYS A 193 -33.12 15.75 -6.02
CA CYS A 193 -34.37 15.94 -6.75
C CYS A 193 -35.32 16.89 -6.01
N ASP A 194 -36.14 17.61 -6.77
CA ASP A 194 -37.17 18.48 -6.21
C ASP A 194 -38.22 17.67 -5.44
N LYS A 195 -38.96 18.35 -4.56
CA LYS A 195 -39.98 17.70 -3.73
C LYS A 195 -40.99 16.92 -4.58
N GLY A 196 -41.18 15.63 -4.25
CA GLY A 196 -42.10 14.73 -4.95
C GLY A 196 -41.48 13.97 -6.13
N PHE A 197 -40.18 14.15 -6.37
CA PHE A 197 -39.39 13.34 -7.30
C PHE A 197 -38.34 12.53 -6.52
N HIS A 198 -37.98 11.38 -7.07
CA HIS A 198 -36.87 10.56 -6.59
C HIS A 198 -35.80 10.44 -7.67
N ILE A 199 -34.56 10.19 -7.24
CA ILE A 199 -33.42 10.08 -8.14
C ILE A 199 -33.33 8.68 -8.75
N ILE A 200 -33.05 8.63 -10.06
CA ILE A 200 -32.75 7.42 -10.81
C ILE A 200 -31.31 7.54 -11.32
N GLY A 201 -30.44 6.68 -10.80
CA GLY A 201 -29.00 6.73 -11.03
C GLY A 201 -28.24 7.08 -9.74
N SER A 202 -27.04 7.62 -9.89
CA SER A 202 -26.22 8.10 -8.77
C SER A 202 -26.50 9.57 -8.49
N ASP A 203 -26.59 9.94 -7.21
CA ASP A 203 -26.67 11.34 -6.79
C ASP A 203 -25.36 12.11 -7.00
N THR A 204 -24.25 11.38 -7.16
CA THR A 204 -22.90 11.92 -7.31
C THR A 204 -22.31 11.47 -8.64
N ILE A 205 -21.79 12.43 -9.41
CA ILE A 205 -21.10 12.17 -10.68
C ILE A 205 -19.71 12.81 -10.68
N VAL A 206 -18.76 12.17 -11.36
CA VAL A 206 -17.37 12.65 -11.47
C VAL A 206 -16.98 12.83 -12.94
N CYS A 207 -16.27 13.90 -13.25
CA CYS A 207 -15.77 14.14 -14.60
C CYS A 207 -14.58 13.23 -14.89
N ASN A 208 -14.78 12.23 -15.73
CA ASN A 208 -13.79 11.22 -16.07
C ASN A 208 -12.81 11.74 -17.15
N SER A 209 -11.71 11.02 -17.36
CA SER A 209 -10.62 11.33 -18.29
C SER A 209 -11.05 11.47 -19.75
N ASN A 210 -12.20 10.88 -20.12
CA ASN A 210 -12.77 10.94 -21.47
C ASN A 210 -13.72 12.14 -21.68
N SER A 211 -13.70 13.14 -20.78
CA SER A 211 -14.63 14.29 -20.82
C SER A 211 -16.11 13.93 -20.72
N THR A 212 -16.40 12.78 -20.08
CA THR A 212 -17.74 12.29 -19.80
C THR A 212 -17.97 12.19 -18.30
N TRP A 213 -19.22 12.35 -17.89
CA TRP A 213 -19.63 12.08 -16.52
C TRP A 213 -19.70 10.58 -16.28
N ASP A 214 -19.08 10.13 -15.19
CA ASP A 214 -19.16 8.75 -14.72
C ASP A 214 -19.45 8.72 -13.21
N PRO A 215 -20.55 8.09 -12.77
CA PRO A 215 -21.67 7.62 -13.60
C PRO A 215 -22.36 8.76 -14.40
N PRO A 216 -23.20 8.44 -15.41
CA PRO A 216 -23.89 9.46 -16.20
C PRO A 216 -24.84 10.31 -15.35
N VAL A 217 -25.18 11.50 -15.85
CA VAL A 217 -26.08 12.45 -15.17
C VAL A 217 -27.41 11.76 -14.81
N PRO A 218 -27.85 11.82 -13.53
CA PRO A 218 -29.06 11.13 -13.07
C PRO A 218 -30.34 11.81 -13.57
N LYS A 219 -31.47 11.11 -13.41
CA LYS A 219 -32.80 11.63 -13.74
C LYS A 219 -33.67 11.71 -12.49
N CYS A 220 -34.50 12.74 -12.39
CA CYS A 220 -35.52 12.83 -11.35
C CYS A 220 -36.87 12.43 -11.92
N ALA A 221 -37.51 11.42 -11.32
CA ALA A 221 -38.81 10.91 -11.74
C ALA A 221 -39.82 10.97 -10.58
N LYS A 222 -41.10 11.20 -10.90
CA LYS A 222 -42.17 11.03 -9.91
C LYS A 222 -42.46 9.54 -9.74
N GLU A 223 -42.84 9.13 -8.54
CA GLU A 223 -43.56 7.87 -8.40
C GLU A 223 -44.90 7.99 -9.15
N LEU A 224 -45.14 7.10 -10.10
CA LEU A 224 -46.48 6.91 -10.62
C LEU A 224 -47.34 6.41 -9.45
N PRO A 225 -48.53 6.97 -9.20
CA PRO A 225 -49.43 6.39 -8.21
C PRO A 225 -49.73 4.93 -8.60
N PRO A 226 -49.83 3.99 -7.65
CA PRO A 226 -50.18 2.61 -7.96
C PRO A 226 -51.64 2.59 -8.44
N SER A 227 -51.85 2.63 -9.76
CA SER A 227 -53.18 2.40 -10.34
C SER A 227 -53.09 1.68 -11.69
N SER A 228 -53.68 0.48 -11.67
CA SER A 228 -54.16 -0.33 -12.80
C SER A 228 -53.16 -1.21 -13.57
N THR A 229 -52.35 -2.03 -12.88
CA THR A 229 -51.98 -3.32 -13.48
C THR A 229 -53.17 -4.28 -13.31
N LYS A 230 -54.00 -4.40 -14.35
CA LYS A 230 -54.88 -5.55 -14.50
C LYS A 230 -53.99 -6.81 -14.44
N PRO A 231 -54.25 -7.79 -13.56
CA PRO A 231 -53.43 -8.99 -13.48
C PRO A 231 -53.47 -9.74 -14.83
N PRO A 232 -52.35 -10.35 -15.27
CA PRO A 232 -52.33 -11.10 -16.52
C PRO A 232 -53.28 -12.29 -16.39
N THR A 233 -54.24 -12.36 -17.30
CA THR A 233 -55.09 -13.52 -17.51
C THR A 233 -54.22 -14.73 -17.79
N LEU A 234 -54.27 -15.73 -16.92
CA LEU A 234 -53.74 -17.07 -17.14
C LEU A 234 -54.45 -17.69 -18.36
N SER A 235 -53.78 -17.71 -19.51
CA SER A 235 -54.09 -18.66 -20.57
C SER A 235 -53.01 -19.73 -20.58
N HIS A 236 -53.36 -20.89 -20.07
CA HIS A 236 -52.62 -22.12 -20.30
C HIS A 236 -52.61 -22.43 -21.80
N SER A 237 -51.43 -22.43 -22.41
CA SER A 237 -51.15 -23.25 -23.57
C SER A 237 -49.82 -23.95 -23.37
N VAL A 238 -49.95 -25.23 -23.04
CA VAL A 238 -48.89 -26.22 -23.10
C VAL A 238 -48.36 -26.25 -24.53
N SER A 239 -47.07 -26.00 -24.70
CA SER A 239 -46.36 -26.35 -25.93
C SER A 239 -45.01 -26.94 -25.56
N THR A 240 -45.00 -28.27 -25.58
CA THR A 240 -43.85 -29.16 -25.50
C THR A 240 -42.91 -28.95 -26.68
N SER A 241 -41.63 -28.69 -26.40
CA SER A 241 -40.51 -29.01 -27.30
C SER A 241 -39.19 -29.09 -26.51
N PRO A 242 -38.18 -29.80 -27.04
CA PRO A 242 -37.41 -30.77 -26.26
C PRO A 242 -36.14 -30.20 -25.63
N THR A 243 -35.68 -30.93 -24.61
CA THR A 243 -34.44 -30.79 -23.88
C THR A 243 -33.22 -30.87 -24.81
N THR A 244 -32.51 -29.76 -25.00
CA THR A 244 -31.17 -29.76 -25.56
C THR A 244 -30.15 -29.81 -24.42
N VAL A 245 -29.39 -30.90 -24.40
CA VAL A 245 -28.33 -31.19 -23.44
C VAL A 245 -27.17 -30.21 -23.65
N SER A 246 -26.80 -29.47 -22.61
CA SER A 246 -25.57 -28.67 -22.57
C SER A 246 -24.34 -29.60 -22.46
N PRO A 247 -23.29 -29.43 -23.29
CA PRO A 247 -22.02 -30.09 -23.03
C PRO A 247 -21.24 -29.33 -21.95
N THR A 248 -20.92 -30.05 -20.88
CA THR A 248 -19.94 -29.67 -19.86
C THR A 248 -18.55 -29.61 -20.51
N SER A 249 -17.99 -28.42 -20.69
CA SER A 249 -16.58 -28.25 -21.03
C SER A 249 -15.79 -27.90 -19.76
N SER A 250 -15.04 -28.89 -19.28
CA SER A 250 -14.01 -28.77 -18.26
C SER A 250 -12.85 -27.95 -18.80
N VAL A 251 -12.73 -26.69 -18.38
CA VAL A 251 -11.51 -25.89 -18.58
C VAL A 251 -10.63 -26.05 -17.35
N SER A 252 -9.60 -26.89 -17.48
CA SER A 252 -8.47 -26.96 -16.56
C SER A 252 -7.58 -25.73 -16.79
N GLY A 253 -7.87 -24.64 -16.08
CA GLY A 253 -7.01 -23.46 -15.99
C GLY A 253 -5.93 -23.63 -14.90
N PRO A 254 -4.75 -23.00 -15.04
CA PRO A 254 -3.72 -23.04 -14.01
C PRO A 254 -4.18 -22.36 -12.71
N ARG A 255 -3.84 -23.00 -11.59
CA ARG A 255 -4.14 -22.60 -10.22
C ARG A 255 -3.70 -21.15 -9.95
N PRO A 256 -4.52 -20.28 -9.33
CA PRO A 256 -4.09 -18.94 -8.95
C PRO A 256 -2.98 -19.03 -7.91
N THR A 257 -1.80 -18.50 -8.21
CA THR A 257 -0.78 -18.18 -7.21
C THR A 257 -1.30 -17.05 -6.35
N TYR A 258 -1.69 -17.38 -5.13
CA TYR A 258 -2.06 -16.43 -4.09
C TYR A 258 -0.86 -15.50 -3.81
N LYS A 259 -0.94 -14.24 -4.27
CA LYS A 259 -0.08 -13.15 -3.79
C LYS A 259 -0.70 -12.59 -2.51
N PRO A 260 0.00 -12.61 -1.36
CA PRO A 260 -0.49 -11.94 -0.16
C PRO A 260 -0.55 -10.41 -0.38
N PRO A 261 -1.45 -9.70 0.32
CA PRO A 261 -1.54 -8.25 0.25
C PRO A 261 -0.25 -7.58 0.75
N VAL A 262 0.09 -6.44 0.12
CA VAL A 262 1.34 -5.67 0.23
C VAL A 262 1.68 -5.20 1.67
N SER A 263 0.75 -5.32 2.62
CA SER A 263 0.91 -4.83 4.00
C SER A 263 1.81 -5.67 4.91
N ARG A 264 2.52 -6.69 4.41
CA ARG A 264 3.31 -7.64 5.22
C ARG A 264 4.80 -7.74 4.86
N TYR A 265 5.33 -6.80 4.10
CA TYR A 265 6.78 -6.68 3.89
C TYR A 265 7.44 -5.82 5.00
N PRO A 266 8.57 -6.25 5.60
CA PRO A 266 9.32 -5.40 6.52
C PRO A 266 9.88 -4.18 5.76
N GLY A 267 9.49 -2.97 6.17
CA GLY A 267 9.91 -1.71 5.51
C GLY A 267 8.78 -0.92 4.83
N TYR A 268 7.53 -1.44 4.79
CA TYR A 268 6.36 -0.66 4.40
C TYR A 268 5.80 0.13 5.60
N PRO A 269 5.53 1.45 5.49
CA PRO A 269 4.84 2.18 6.55
C PRO A 269 3.42 1.64 6.72
N ASN A 270 3.04 1.33 7.95
CA ASN A 270 1.67 0.95 8.31
C ASN A 270 0.72 2.13 7.99
N PRO A 271 -0.41 1.92 7.29
CA PRO A 271 -1.40 2.99 7.07
C PRO A 271 -2.04 3.49 8.37
N ASP A 272 -1.86 2.75 9.47
CA ASP A 272 -2.42 3.06 10.78
C ASP A 272 -1.44 3.87 11.67
N GLU A 273 -0.19 4.08 11.23
CA GLU A 273 0.81 4.91 11.92
C GLU A 273 0.86 6.36 11.43
N GLY A 274 -0.20 6.79 10.71
CA GLY A 274 -0.41 8.17 10.28
C GLY A 274 -1.36 8.98 11.17
N MET A 275 -1.76 8.48 12.34
CA MET A 275 -2.83 9.10 13.14
C MET A 275 -2.33 9.87 14.37
N LEU A 276 -1.17 10.53 14.28
CA LEU A 276 -0.77 11.52 15.29
C LEU A 276 -0.04 12.76 14.76
N ASN A 277 -0.19 13.12 13.48
CA ASN A 277 0.37 14.37 12.93
C ASN A 277 -0.68 15.26 12.22
N SER A 278 -1.96 15.07 12.53
CA SER A 278 -3.02 16.02 12.15
C SER A 278 -3.45 16.83 13.38
N LEU A 279 -2.49 17.53 13.96
CA LEU A 279 -2.81 18.79 14.61
C LEU A 279 -2.47 19.85 13.58
N ASP A 280 -3.50 20.40 12.95
CA ASP A 280 -3.37 21.47 11.97
C ASP A 280 -2.35 22.51 12.47
N GLU A 281 -1.48 23.03 11.59
CA GLU A 281 -0.45 24.01 11.98
C GLU A 281 -1.03 25.18 12.83
N TRP A 282 -2.29 25.56 12.62
CA TRP A 282 -2.99 26.56 13.42
C TRP A 282 -3.27 26.08 14.86
N ALA A 283 -3.58 24.80 15.08
CA ALA A 283 -3.80 24.22 16.40
C ALA A 283 -2.49 24.17 17.20
N ILE A 284 -1.36 23.83 16.55
CA ILE A 284 -0.03 23.89 17.18
C ILE A 284 0.32 25.33 17.57
N ALA A 285 0.07 26.30 16.68
CA ALA A 285 0.28 27.71 16.97
C ALA A 285 -0.55 28.19 18.17
N LEU A 286 -1.83 27.78 18.27
CA LEU A 286 -2.68 28.12 19.42
C LEU A 286 -2.22 27.49 20.73
N ILE A 287 -1.76 26.22 20.70
CA ILE A 287 -1.23 25.55 21.90
C ILE A 287 0.04 26.27 22.39
N VAL A 288 0.93 26.63 21.48
CA VAL A 288 2.17 27.37 21.81
C VAL A 288 1.82 28.75 22.42
N ILE A 289 0.89 29.49 21.83
CA ILE A 289 0.44 30.78 22.36
C ILE A 289 -0.17 30.63 23.76
N ALA A 290 -1.01 29.61 23.98
CA ALA A 290 -1.63 29.36 25.27
C ALA A 290 -0.58 29.04 26.36
N ILE A 291 0.48 28.29 26.03
CA ILE A 291 1.59 28.01 26.93
C ILE A 291 2.34 29.30 27.29
N PHE A 292 2.69 30.14 26.31
CA PHE A 292 3.38 31.40 26.57
C PHE A 292 2.56 32.36 27.43
N VAL A 293 1.26 32.47 27.17
CA VAL A 293 0.34 33.29 27.99
C VAL A 293 0.24 32.73 29.41
N GLY A 294 0.12 31.41 29.56
CA GLY A 294 0.09 30.75 30.87
C GLY A 294 1.35 31.02 31.69
N VAL A 295 2.54 30.86 31.08
CA VAL A 295 3.82 31.15 31.73
C VAL A 295 3.94 32.63 32.13
N ALA A 296 3.46 33.55 31.28
CA ALA A 296 3.48 34.98 31.58
C ALA A 296 2.57 35.34 32.77
N ILE A 297 1.37 34.75 32.84
CA ILE A 297 0.43 34.94 33.95
C ILE A 297 1.02 34.41 35.26
N ILE A 298 1.60 33.21 35.24
CA ILE A 298 2.23 32.60 36.42
C ILE A 298 3.42 33.45 36.88
N SER A 299 4.27 33.90 35.96
CA SER A 299 5.43 34.74 36.25
C SER A 299 5.01 36.09 36.85
N PHE A 300 3.97 36.72 36.30
CA PHE A 300 3.43 37.98 36.82
C PHE A 300 2.75 37.80 38.18
N GLY A 301 2.01 36.70 38.36
CA GLY A 301 1.42 36.31 39.63
C GLY A 301 2.47 36.09 40.71
N LEU A 302 3.53 35.34 40.39
CA LEU A 302 4.66 35.10 41.27
C LEU A 302 5.41 36.40 41.59
N HIS A 303 5.65 37.25 40.59
CA HIS A 303 6.25 38.56 40.80
C HIS A 303 5.40 39.43 41.75
N ARG A 304 4.08 39.52 41.53
CA ARG A 304 3.18 40.27 42.44
C ARG A 304 3.11 39.64 43.83
N TYR A 305 3.15 38.32 43.93
CA TYR A 305 3.18 37.61 45.20
C TYR A 305 4.47 37.92 45.98
N LEU A 306 5.62 37.88 45.31
CA LEU A 306 6.92 38.24 45.89
C LEU A 306 6.97 39.73 46.30
N GLN A 307 6.39 40.62 45.50
CA GLN A 307 6.26 42.05 45.86
C GLN A 307 5.37 42.27 47.09
N ARG A 308 4.24 41.53 47.19
CA ARG A 308 3.39 41.54 48.39
C ARG A 308 4.10 40.95 49.61
N ARG A 309 4.93 39.92 49.43
CA ARG A 309 5.73 39.32 50.51
C ARG A 309 6.83 40.28 50.98
N LYS A 310 7.47 41.02 50.07
CA LYS A 310 8.39 42.11 50.43
C LYS A 310 7.69 43.20 51.24
N LYS A 311 6.49 43.64 50.82
CA LYS A 311 5.70 44.61 51.59
C LYS A 311 5.30 44.09 52.97
N LYS A 312 4.88 42.82 53.10
CA LYS A 312 4.56 42.21 54.41
C LYS A 312 5.80 42.00 55.30
N GLY A 313 6.97 41.74 54.71
CA GLY A 313 8.24 41.65 55.44
C GLY A 313 8.72 43.00 55.98
N THR A 314 8.30 44.12 55.37
CA THR A 314 8.64 45.47 55.87
C THR A 314 7.80 45.89 57.07
N TYR A 315 6.59 45.33 57.27
CA TYR A 315 5.76 45.60 58.45
C TYR A 315 6.13 44.77 59.69
N LEU A 316 6.98 43.73 59.55
CA LEU A 316 7.43 42.89 60.66
C LEU A 316 8.85 43.22 61.14
N THR A 317 9.56 44.13 60.46
CA THR A 317 10.88 44.63 60.87
C THR A 317 10.84 46.03 61.50
N ASP A 318 9.65 46.65 61.62
CA ASP A 318 9.45 48.00 62.18
C ASP A 318 8.81 47.99 63.58
N GLU A 319 8.94 46.87 64.31
CA GLU A 319 8.41 46.75 65.69
C GLU A 319 9.43 46.20 66.71
N THR A 320 10.69 46.01 66.31
CA THR A 320 11.77 45.64 67.23
C THR A 320 13.08 46.32 66.82
N HIS A 321 13.25 47.59 67.19
CA HIS A 321 14.54 48.13 67.65
C HIS A 321 14.33 49.59 68.10
N ARG A 322 13.83 49.74 69.34
CA ARG A 322 13.99 50.96 70.13
C ARG A 322 14.93 50.63 71.30
N GLU A 323 15.93 51.50 71.45
CA GLU A 323 16.87 51.65 72.57
C GLU A 323 17.97 50.60 72.77
N VAL A 324 19.20 50.96 72.35
CA VAL A 324 20.32 51.14 73.30
C VAL A 324 21.15 52.36 72.85
N ASN A 325 21.06 53.44 73.62
CA ASN A 325 22.05 54.53 73.60
C ASN A 325 23.27 54.08 74.40
N PHE A 326 24.50 54.32 73.89
CA PHE A 326 25.67 54.53 74.74
C PHE A 326 26.61 55.57 74.13
N THR A 327 27.17 56.34 75.05
CA THR A 327 27.80 57.66 74.99
C THR A 327 29.31 57.67 74.69
N SER A 328 29.77 58.84 74.23
CA SER A 328 31.07 59.52 74.48
C SER A 328 32.39 58.84 74.09
N LEU A 329 33.13 59.41 73.13
CA LEU A 329 34.17 60.44 73.35
C LEU A 329 34.62 60.98 71.98
#